data_AF-A0A7W4GA22-F1
#
_entry.id   AF-A0A7W4GA22-F1
#
_cell.length_a   1.000
_cell.length_b   1.000
_cell.length_c   1.000
_cell.angle_alpha   90.00
_cell.angle_beta   90.00
_cell.angle_gamma   90.00
#
_symmetry.space_group_name_H-M   'P 1'
#
loop_
_entity.id
_entity.type
_entity.pdbx_description
1 polymer ?
#
loop_
_entity_poly.entity_id
_entity_poly.type
_entity_poly.pdbx_seq_one_letter_code
_entity_poly.pdbx_strand_id
1 'polypeptide(L)'
;MDTRKYLLHSNIPSLFLFFCLIPFIDEYFLGLFNEKRFFQSILLILCALLYFHSFKLEKKSKLILVSVLFIGLISTLLSENLLYSSLSYLHATMLISLVFLGYKIKDNNSILFYTIFFSNVFLVSYSLLNYSFFILSSEAPFPDGVLYGFYNIRFFNQFQVLSIPFVIYFLSHSKLHRVAKVTLTFNFFLLLFSSARGASIAILITTLIYCYFINKSMVKEILFYVLAAILLFLLHYFYLSFYHSAEYIIRTGSSKRYELWLEVINNISFKTLLIGNGPGGYKSETFDFGHPHNSILQILNNWGVIVLSITVWFIYKLITHSLAFIKKNKGNNEFLTCFTSFVSLLIYSLVSGVIVMPIPQTFLFVLVGILLGYLGYNLFERKNNTHKKIALIITFTISLLYAALVILSYSCLDPKPYGPSFWSNGQLSFENCKLTYFED
;
A
#
# COMPACT_ATOMS: atom_id res chain seq x y z
N MET A 1 21.20 -4.32 -27.19
CA MET A 1 20.75 -3.63 -25.95
C MET A 1 19.81 -4.60 -25.23
N ASP A 2 20.21 -5.12 -24.07
CA ASP A 2 19.70 -6.37 -23.46
C ASP A 2 18.20 -6.38 -23.14
N THR A 3 17.38 -6.95 -24.01
CA THR A 3 15.95 -7.27 -23.76
C THR A 3 15.77 -8.13 -22.50
N ARG A 4 16.72 -9.02 -22.19
CA ARG A 4 16.70 -9.87 -20.98
C ARG A 4 16.78 -9.08 -19.67
N LYS A 5 17.53 -7.98 -19.60
CA LYS A 5 17.62 -7.16 -18.37
C LYS A 5 16.31 -6.42 -18.10
N TYR A 6 15.66 -5.90 -19.14
CA TYR A 6 14.39 -5.20 -18.99
C TYR A 6 13.25 -6.11 -18.51
N LEU A 7 13.18 -7.35 -19.03
CA LEU A 7 12.22 -8.37 -18.57
C LEU A 7 12.41 -8.74 -17.10
N LEU A 8 13.65 -8.76 -16.60
CA LEU A 8 13.92 -9.08 -15.19
C LEU A 8 13.33 -8.04 -14.23
N HIS A 9 13.43 -6.76 -14.58
CA HIS A 9 13.00 -5.66 -13.70
C HIS A 9 11.48 -5.55 -13.58
N SER A 10 10.76 -5.70 -14.70
CA SER A 10 9.29 -5.61 -14.72
C SER A 10 8.62 -6.77 -13.97
N ASN A 11 9.29 -7.92 -13.87
CA ASN A 11 8.78 -9.09 -13.14
C ASN A 11 8.86 -8.96 -11.61
N ILE A 12 9.73 -8.11 -11.07
CA ILE A 12 9.96 -8.02 -9.61
C ILE A 12 8.70 -7.62 -8.83
N PRO A 13 8.01 -6.50 -9.13
CA PRO A 13 6.80 -6.14 -8.38
C PRO A 13 5.65 -7.12 -8.64
N SER A 14 5.61 -7.73 -9.82
CA SER A 14 4.64 -8.78 -10.16
C SER A 14 4.85 -10.05 -9.34
N LEU A 15 6.10 -10.48 -9.15
CA LEU A 15 6.44 -11.64 -8.32
C LEU A 15 6.11 -11.41 -6.85
N PHE A 16 6.41 -10.21 -6.33
CA PHE A 16 5.99 -9.81 -4.99
C PHE A 16 4.47 -9.90 -4.82
N LEU A 17 3.71 -9.37 -5.78
CA LEU A 17 2.25 -9.40 -5.70
C LEU A 17 1.71 -10.83 -5.76
N PHE A 18 2.28 -11.67 -6.63
CA PHE A 18 1.95 -13.09 -6.72
C PHE A 18 2.11 -13.79 -5.36
N PHE A 19 3.28 -13.68 -4.72
CA PHE A 19 3.51 -14.29 -3.41
C PHE A 19 2.61 -13.72 -2.31
N CYS A 20 2.31 -12.43 -2.33
CA CYS A 20 1.45 -11.82 -1.31
C CYS A 20 -0.02 -12.24 -1.39
N LEU A 21 -0.49 -12.73 -2.54
CA LEU A 21 -1.91 -13.02 -2.78
C LEU A 21 -2.24 -14.51 -2.83
N ILE A 22 -1.27 -15.40 -2.61
CA ILE A 22 -1.54 -16.83 -2.50
C ILE A 22 -2.26 -17.08 -1.16
N PRO A 23 -3.52 -17.55 -1.17
CA PRO A 23 -4.32 -17.68 0.05
C PRO A 23 -3.85 -18.83 0.98
N PHE A 24 -2.97 -19.71 0.51
CA PHE A 24 -2.54 -20.93 1.24
C PHE A 24 -1.15 -20.85 1.89
N ILE A 25 -0.40 -19.74 1.74
CA ILE A 25 0.89 -19.59 2.45
C ILE A 25 0.66 -19.48 3.97
N ASP A 26 -0.55 -19.05 4.34
CA ASP A 26 -1.00 -18.72 5.69
C ASP A 26 -0.85 -19.84 6.73
N GLU A 27 -1.30 -21.06 6.44
CA GLU A 27 -1.35 -22.15 7.44
C GLU A 27 0.01 -22.63 7.95
N TYR A 28 1.11 -22.31 7.24
CA TYR A 28 2.40 -22.98 7.48
C TYR A 28 3.57 -22.04 7.81
N PHE A 29 3.44 -20.71 7.67
CA PHE A 29 4.61 -19.81 7.70
C PHE A 29 4.69 -18.86 8.90
N LEU A 30 3.95 -17.75 8.90
CA LEU A 30 4.06 -16.67 9.91
C LEU A 30 2.70 -16.07 10.31
N GLY A 31 1.60 -16.59 9.77
CA GLY A 31 0.22 -16.12 9.91
C GLY A 31 -0.18 -14.99 8.95
N LEU A 32 -1.49 -14.87 8.71
CA LEU A 32 -2.15 -13.81 7.92
C LEU A 32 -1.57 -12.45 8.30
N PHE A 33 -0.95 -11.77 7.32
CA PHE A 33 -0.26 -10.47 7.40
C PHE A 33 1.27 -10.55 7.43
N ASN A 34 1.85 -11.35 8.32
CA ASN A 34 3.31 -11.35 8.55
C ASN A 34 4.07 -11.87 7.34
N GLU A 35 3.52 -12.84 6.61
CA GLU A 35 4.05 -13.33 5.33
C GLU A 35 4.22 -12.20 4.30
N LYS A 36 3.24 -11.28 4.22
CA LYS A 36 3.23 -10.17 3.25
C LYS A 36 4.32 -9.17 3.61
N ARG A 37 4.54 -8.93 4.91
CA ARG A 37 5.65 -8.10 5.39
C ARG A 37 7.01 -8.76 5.18
N PHE A 38 7.09 -10.08 5.34
CA PHE A 38 8.30 -10.85 5.08
C PHE A 38 8.70 -10.77 3.60
N PHE A 39 7.77 -11.05 2.67
CA PHE A 39 8.01 -10.90 1.23
C PHE A 39 8.36 -9.47 0.84
N GLN A 40 7.72 -8.47 1.47
CA GLN A 40 8.07 -7.07 1.26
C GLN A 40 9.51 -6.79 1.71
N SER A 41 9.92 -7.32 2.86
CA SER A 41 11.29 -7.12 3.37
C SER A 41 12.34 -7.73 2.44
N ILE A 42 12.08 -8.93 1.91
CA ILE A 42 12.93 -9.55 0.87
C ILE A 42 12.99 -8.66 -0.38
N LEU A 43 11.83 -8.21 -0.87
CA LEU A 43 11.75 -7.33 -2.03
C LEU A 43 12.58 -6.06 -1.83
N LEU A 44 12.48 -5.43 -0.66
CA LEU A 44 13.19 -4.20 -0.32
C LEU A 44 14.71 -4.40 -0.28
N ILE A 45 15.18 -5.50 0.32
CA ILE A 45 16.60 -5.85 0.33
C ILE A 45 17.12 -6.04 -1.09
N LEU A 46 16.42 -6.84 -1.91
CA LEU A 46 16.79 -7.09 -3.30
C LEU A 46 16.80 -5.79 -4.12
N CYS A 47 15.77 -4.96 -4.01
CA CYS A 47 15.68 -3.70 -4.74
C CYS A 47 16.76 -2.70 -4.31
N ALA A 48 17.05 -2.61 -3.02
CA ALA A 48 18.12 -1.75 -2.53
C ALA A 48 19.46 -2.17 -3.14
N LEU A 49 19.80 -3.47 -3.06
CA LEU A 49 21.05 -4.01 -3.59
C LEU A 49 21.17 -3.87 -5.11
N LEU A 50 20.07 -3.98 -5.86
CA LEU A 50 20.08 -3.88 -7.32
C LEU A 50 20.12 -2.44 -7.84
N TYR A 51 19.41 -1.51 -7.19
CA TYR A 51 19.15 -0.19 -7.78
C TYR A 51 19.82 0.96 -7.04
N PHE A 52 19.91 0.93 -5.71
CA PHE A 52 20.27 2.12 -4.93
C PHE A 52 21.67 2.64 -5.25
N HIS A 53 22.63 1.74 -5.48
CA HIS A 53 24.01 2.11 -5.83
C HIS A 53 24.15 2.69 -7.25
N SER A 54 23.18 2.42 -8.13
CA SER A 54 23.25 2.75 -9.55
C SER A 54 22.79 4.18 -9.83
N PHE A 55 21.91 4.72 -8.98
CA PHE A 55 21.30 6.03 -9.19
C PHE A 55 22.02 7.17 -8.46
N LYS A 56 21.91 8.36 -9.04
CA LYS A 56 22.34 9.63 -8.49
C LYS A 56 21.22 10.64 -8.66
N LEU A 57 20.84 11.24 -7.54
CA LEU A 57 19.89 12.34 -7.50
C LEU A 57 20.57 13.67 -7.85
N GLU A 58 19.79 14.60 -8.40
CA GLU A 58 20.19 16.01 -8.51
C GLU A 58 20.52 16.59 -7.12
N LYS A 59 21.42 17.59 -7.06
CA LYS A 59 21.92 18.17 -5.79
C LYS A 59 20.79 18.62 -4.87
N LYS A 60 19.76 19.30 -5.40
CA LYS A 60 18.61 19.78 -4.61
C LYS A 60 17.80 18.61 -4.03
N SER A 61 17.39 17.66 -4.87
CA SER A 61 16.64 16.48 -4.44
C SER A 61 17.42 15.60 -3.46
N LYS A 62 18.74 15.47 -3.66
CA LYS A 62 19.63 14.79 -2.72
C LYS A 62 19.64 15.48 -1.36
N LEU A 63 19.77 16.80 -1.33
CA LEU A 63 19.79 17.57 -0.08
C LEU A 63 18.47 17.38 0.68
N ILE A 64 17.33 17.54 0.01
CA ILE A 64 16.01 17.33 0.62
C ILE A 64 15.88 15.92 1.19
N LEU A 65 16.26 14.89 0.42
CA LEU A 65 16.19 13.51 0.88
C LEU A 65 17.09 13.26 2.10
N VAL A 66 18.32 13.76 2.07
CA VAL A 66 19.25 13.64 3.20
C VAL A 66 18.70 14.37 4.43
N SER A 67 18.11 15.54 4.28
CA SER A 67 17.45 16.26 5.38
C SER A 67 16.30 15.47 5.98
N VAL A 68 15.44 14.86 5.15
CA VAL A 68 14.33 14.01 5.64
C VAL A 68 14.84 12.81 6.41
N LEU A 69 15.85 12.10 5.86
CA LEU A 69 16.45 10.94 6.53
C LEU A 69 17.14 11.35 7.84
N PHE A 70 17.84 12.49 7.85
CA PHE A 70 18.51 12.99 9.04
C PHE A 70 17.53 13.37 10.15
N ILE A 71 16.44 14.07 9.83
CA ILE A 71 15.37 14.39 10.80
C ILE A 71 14.73 13.10 11.31
N GLY A 72 14.48 12.13 10.42
CA GLY A 72 14.01 10.81 10.80
C GLY A 72 14.91 10.08 11.77
N LEU A 73 16.23 10.12 11.54
CA LEU A 73 17.21 9.53 12.43
C LEU A 73 17.18 10.19 13.81
N ILE A 74 17.10 11.52 13.88
CA ILE A 74 16.93 12.25 15.15
C ILE A 74 15.66 11.80 15.86
N SER A 75 14.54 11.69 15.13
CA SER A 75 13.27 11.21 15.66
C SER A 75 13.38 9.80 16.25
N THR A 76 14.05 8.90 15.53
CA THR A 76 14.33 7.53 15.99
C THR A 76 15.17 7.50 17.26
N LEU A 77 16.26 8.28 17.32
CA LEU A 77 17.14 8.32 18.49
C LEU A 77 16.47 8.89 19.75
N LEU A 78 15.40 9.68 19.56
CA LEU A 78 14.63 10.30 20.63
C LEU A 78 13.30 9.57 20.92
N SER A 79 13.07 8.41 20.30
CA SER A 79 11.88 7.60 20.53
C SER A 79 11.98 6.83 21.85
N GLU A 80 10.83 6.55 22.46
CA GLU A 80 10.74 5.71 23.66
C GLU A 80 11.03 4.24 23.34
N ASN A 81 10.77 3.82 22.10
CA ASN A 81 10.97 2.46 21.63
C ASN A 81 11.98 2.41 20.48
N LEU A 82 13.26 2.36 20.86
CA LEU A 82 14.36 2.46 19.91
C LEU A 82 14.38 1.27 18.92
N LEU A 83 14.04 0.05 19.36
CA LEU A 83 13.98 -1.14 18.50
C LEU A 83 12.99 -0.90 17.36
N TYR A 84 11.76 -0.54 17.73
CA TYR A 84 10.69 -0.40 16.76
C TYR A 84 10.93 0.79 15.83
N SER A 85 11.39 1.91 16.38
CA SER A 85 11.69 3.09 15.59
C SER A 85 12.87 2.92 14.66
N SER A 86 13.88 2.13 15.05
CA SER A 86 15.00 1.80 14.18
C SER A 86 14.56 0.91 13.01
N LEU A 87 13.76 -0.13 13.28
CA LEU A 87 13.19 -0.99 12.24
C LEU A 87 12.33 -0.18 11.25
N SER A 88 11.43 0.65 11.78
CA SER A 88 10.50 1.45 10.99
C SER A 88 11.22 2.53 10.16
N TYR A 89 12.27 3.14 10.71
CA TYR A 89 13.13 4.08 10.00
C TYR A 89 13.89 3.43 8.84
N LEU A 90 14.53 2.28 9.09
CA LEU A 90 15.22 1.53 8.04
C LEU A 90 14.23 1.05 6.98
N HIS A 91 13.06 0.55 7.38
CA HIS A 91 12.01 0.15 6.45
C HIS A 91 11.59 1.31 5.53
N ALA A 92 11.30 2.49 6.10
CA ALA A 92 10.94 3.68 5.34
C ALA A 92 12.06 4.13 4.39
N THR A 93 13.32 4.00 4.81
CA THR A 93 14.48 4.29 3.97
C THR A 93 14.58 3.30 2.80
N MET A 94 14.36 2.02 3.07
CA MET A 94 14.44 0.96 2.06
C MET A 94 13.31 1.07 1.02
N LEU A 95 12.12 1.60 1.38
CA LEU A 95 11.03 1.87 0.42
C LEU A 95 11.44 2.80 -0.72
N ILE A 96 12.43 3.69 -0.51
CA ILE A 96 12.96 4.56 -1.57
C ILE A 96 13.51 3.74 -2.75
N SER A 97 14.01 2.52 -2.49
CA SER A 97 14.48 1.62 -3.54
C SER A 97 13.38 1.26 -4.55
N LEU A 98 12.12 1.24 -4.12
CA LEU A 98 10.97 0.95 -4.99
C LEU A 98 10.65 2.09 -5.95
N VAL A 99 11.01 3.34 -5.60
CA VAL A 99 10.90 4.49 -6.53
C VAL A 99 11.86 4.28 -7.70
N PHE A 100 13.08 3.81 -7.43
CA PHE A 100 14.04 3.50 -8.49
C PHE A 100 13.58 2.32 -9.36
N LEU A 101 13.01 1.27 -8.75
CA LEU A 101 12.38 0.17 -9.48
C LEU A 101 11.28 0.69 -10.41
N GLY A 102 10.33 1.47 -9.87
CA GLY A 102 9.24 2.08 -10.64
C GLY A 102 9.74 2.92 -11.82
N TYR A 103 10.79 3.71 -11.59
CA TYR A 103 11.42 4.51 -12.64
C TYR A 103 12.01 3.65 -13.76
N LYS A 104 12.68 2.54 -13.43
CA LYS A 104 13.26 1.61 -14.41
C LYS A 104 12.22 0.88 -15.24
N ILE A 105 11.06 0.54 -14.66
CA ILE A 105 10.03 -0.24 -15.35
C ILE A 105 9.02 0.62 -16.11
N LYS A 106 9.14 1.96 -16.08
CA LYS A 106 8.16 2.89 -16.67
C LYS A 106 7.79 2.55 -18.12
N ASP A 107 8.79 2.17 -18.92
CA ASP A 107 8.63 1.91 -20.37
C ASP A 107 8.23 0.45 -20.66
N ASN A 108 8.29 -0.44 -19.66
CA ASN A 108 8.02 -1.88 -19.78
C ASN A 108 7.09 -2.34 -18.64
N ASN A 109 6.05 -1.55 -18.35
CA ASN A 109 5.13 -1.79 -17.23
C ASN A 109 3.97 -2.74 -17.60
N SER A 110 3.89 -3.23 -18.84
CA SER A 110 2.77 -4.07 -19.31
C SER A 110 2.57 -5.31 -18.45
N ILE A 111 3.65 -5.99 -18.06
CA ILE A 111 3.59 -7.16 -17.16
C ILE A 111 2.95 -6.77 -15.83
N LEU A 112 3.33 -5.62 -15.26
CA LEU A 112 2.74 -5.12 -14.02
C LEU A 112 1.23 -4.87 -14.17
N PHE A 113 0.80 -4.27 -15.29
CA PHE A 113 -0.61 -4.02 -15.58
C PHE A 113 -1.41 -5.31 -15.63
N TYR A 114 -0.92 -6.31 -16.39
CA TYR A 114 -1.56 -7.63 -16.44
C TYR A 114 -1.54 -8.31 -15.07
N THR A 115 -0.45 -8.24 -14.32
CA THR A 115 -0.37 -8.86 -12.99
C THR A 115 -1.35 -8.23 -12.01
N ILE A 116 -1.46 -6.89 -11.95
CA ILE A 116 -2.45 -6.22 -11.07
C ILE A 116 -3.87 -6.59 -11.51
N PHE A 117 -4.16 -6.58 -12.81
CA PHE A 117 -5.46 -6.95 -13.34
C PHE A 117 -5.83 -8.40 -13.00
N PHE A 118 -4.99 -9.38 -13.34
CA PHE A 118 -5.26 -10.79 -13.06
C PHE A 118 -5.25 -11.12 -11.58
N SER A 119 -4.45 -10.43 -10.77
CA SER A 119 -4.52 -10.52 -9.31
C SER A 119 -5.88 -10.07 -8.79
N ASN A 120 -6.44 -9.00 -9.35
CA ASN A 120 -7.79 -8.55 -8.99
C ASN A 120 -8.88 -9.51 -9.46
N VAL A 121 -8.78 -10.03 -10.69
CA VAL A 121 -9.67 -11.10 -11.17
C VAL A 121 -9.63 -12.29 -10.21
N PHE A 122 -8.43 -12.77 -9.85
CA PHE A 122 -8.25 -13.88 -8.93
C PHE A 122 -8.91 -13.63 -7.58
N LEU A 123 -8.64 -12.49 -6.93
CA LEU A 123 -9.21 -12.21 -5.62
C LEU A 123 -10.73 -12.05 -5.65
N VAL A 124 -11.29 -11.44 -6.71
CA VAL A 124 -12.73 -11.34 -6.90
C VAL A 124 -13.34 -12.73 -7.08
N SER A 125 -12.78 -13.55 -7.96
CA SER A 125 -13.24 -14.92 -8.19
C SER A 125 -13.14 -15.78 -6.93
N TYR A 126 -12.04 -15.67 -6.18
CA TYR A 126 -11.85 -16.37 -4.91
C TYR A 126 -12.87 -15.93 -3.86
N SER A 127 -13.14 -14.63 -3.77
CA SER A 127 -14.18 -14.11 -2.85
C SER A 127 -15.56 -14.61 -3.22
N LEU A 128 -15.91 -14.66 -4.51
CA LEU A 128 -17.19 -15.20 -4.98
C LEU A 128 -17.30 -16.71 -4.75
N LEU A 129 -16.20 -17.45 -4.86
CA LEU A 129 -16.15 -18.86 -4.51
C LEU A 129 -16.46 -19.05 -3.01
N ASN A 130 -15.80 -18.30 -2.13
CA ASN A 130 -16.08 -18.35 -0.68
C ASN A 130 -17.52 -17.96 -0.38
N TYR A 131 -18.03 -16.90 -1.01
CA TYR A 131 -19.44 -16.51 -0.91
C TYR A 131 -20.36 -17.67 -1.29
N SER A 132 -20.05 -18.42 -2.36
CA SER A 132 -20.86 -19.57 -2.76
C SER A 132 -20.85 -20.70 -1.72
N PHE A 133 -19.73 -20.92 -1.03
CA PHE A 133 -19.66 -21.92 0.04
C PHE A 133 -20.55 -21.57 1.24
N PHE A 134 -20.65 -20.28 1.61
CA PHE A 134 -21.60 -19.84 2.63
C PHE A 134 -23.04 -20.18 2.22
N ILE A 135 -23.42 -19.83 0.98
CA ILE A 135 -24.77 -20.12 0.46
C ILE A 135 -25.05 -21.64 0.44
N LEU A 136 -24.10 -22.45 -0.04
CA LEU A 136 -24.24 -23.91 -0.10
C LEU A 136 -24.35 -24.54 1.30
N SER A 137 -23.66 -23.96 2.28
CA SER A 137 -23.70 -24.41 3.68
C SER A 137 -24.90 -23.85 4.45
N SER A 138 -25.77 -23.07 3.80
CA SER A 138 -26.88 -22.35 4.44
C SER A 138 -26.45 -21.43 5.59
N GLU A 139 -25.22 -20.90 5.49
CA GLU A 139 -24.65 -19.96 6.44
C GLU A 139 -24.73 -18.53 5.88
N ALA A 140 -24.89 -17.55 6.77
CA ALA A 140 -24.93 -16.15 6.38
C ALA A 140 -23.54 -15.69 5.87
N PRO A 141 -23.40 -15.25 4.60
CA PRO A 141 -22.12 -14.78 4.10
C PRO A 141 -21.72 -13.47 4.79
N PHE A 142 -20.69 -13.49 5.62
CA PHE A 142 -20.16 -12.29 6.29
C PHE A 142 -18.82 -11.84 5.69
N PRO A 143 -18.47 -10.54 5.78
CA PRO A 143 -17.33 -9.98 5.05
C PRO A 143 -15.97 -10.64 5.30
N ASP A 144 -15.62 -10.93 6.55
CA ASP A 144 -14.31 -11.51 6.89
C ASP A 144 -14.16 -12.94 6.36
N GLY A 145 -15.23 -13.74 6.33
CA GLY A 145 -15.21 -15.09 5.79
C GLY A 145 -15.22 -15.14 4.26
N VAL A 146 -15.96 -14.24 3.61
CA VAL A 146 -16.01 -14.16 2.15
C VAL A 146 -14.70 -13.59 1.57
N LEU A 147 -14.16 -12.54 2.20
CA LEU A 147 -12.90 -11.89 1.80
C LEU A 147 -11.68 -12.54 2.47
N TYR A 148 -11.71 -13.87 2.56
CA TYR A 148 -10.65 -14.70 3.16
C TYR A 148 -9.28 -14.49 2.48
N GLY A 149 -8.20 -14.76 3.23
CA GLY A 149 -6.81 -14.55 2.79
C GLY A 149 -6.24 -13.17 3.17
N PHE A 150 -7.06 -12.32 3.79
CA PHE A 150 -6.64 -11.08 4.42
C PHE A 150 -6.94 -11.11 5.92
N TYR A 151 -5.98 -10.69 6.73
CA TYR A 151 -6.15 -10.52 8.19
C TYR A 151 -7.28 -9.53 8.54
N ASN A 152 -7.64 -8.64 7.62
CA ASN A 152 -8.73 -7.69 7.78
C ASN A 152 -9.35 -7.35 6.42
N ILE A 153 -10.69 -7.26 6.34
CA ILE A 153 -11.41 -6.82 5.13
C ILE A 153 -10.86 -5.52 4.51
N ARG A 154 -10.27 -4.63 5.31
CA ARG A 154 -9.71 -3.37 4.81
C ARG A 154 -8.48 -3.59 3.93
N PHE A 155 -7.76 -4.70 4.06
CA PHE A 155 -6.59 -4.97 3.22
C PHE A 155 -7.02 -5.34 1.80
N PHE A 156 -8.10 -6.10 1.65
CA PHE A 156 -8.75 -6.29 0.36
C PHE A 156 -9.17 -4.95 -0.24
N ASN A 157 -9.82 -4.09 0.54
CA ASN A 157 -10.23 -2.75 0.09
C ASN A 157 -9.05 -1.87 -0.35
N GLN A 158 -7.91 -1.94 0.34
CA GLN A 158 -6.67 -1.25 -0.09
C GLN A 158 -6.18 -1.76 -1.45
N PHE A 159 -6.27 -3.07 -1.69
CA PHE A 159 -5.96 -3.64 -2.99
C PHE A 159 -6.97 -3.22 -4.08
N GLN A 160 -8.28 -3.18 -3.78
CA GLN A 160 -9.29 -2.69 -4.72
C GLN A 160 -9.04 -1.23 -5.15
N VAL A 161 -8.73 -0.36 -4.18
CA VAL A 161 -8.39 1.05 -4.41
C VAL A 161 -7.17 1.19 -5.32
N LEU A 162 -6.18 0.30 -5.19
CA LEU A 162 -5.02 0.20 -6.07
C LEU A 162 -5.41 -0.29 -7.47
N SER A 163 -6.19 -1.38 -7.57
CA SER A 163 -6.34 -2.16 -8.80
C SER A 163 -7.50 -1.73 -9.70
N ILE A 164 -8.54 -1.08 -9.19
CA ILE A 164 -9.72 -0.69 -10.00
C ILE A 164 -9.34 0.21 -11.18
N PRO A 165 -8.44 1.21 -11.06
CA PRO A 165 -7.97 1.96 -12.22
C PRO A 165 -7.38 1.07 -13.33
N PHE A 166 -6.69 -0.02 -12.96
CA PHE A 166 -6.18 -1.00 -13.93
C PHE A 166 -7.33 -1.81 -14.54
N VAL A 167 -8.34 -2.22 -13.77
CA VAL A 167 -9.54 -2.89 -14.32
C VAL A 167 -10.25 -1.97 -15.33
N ILE A 168 -10.37 -0.68 -15.03
CA ILE A 168 -10.96 0.32 -15.95
C ILE A 168 -10.12 0.45 -17.23
N TYR A 169 -8.78 0.45 -17.13
CA TYR A 169 -7.89 0.42 -18.29
C TYR A 169 -8.20 -0.77 -19.22
N PHE A 170 -8.47 -1.95 -18.66
CA PHE A 170 -8.79 -3.14 -19.42
C PHE A 170 -10.20 -3.16 -20.04
N LEU A 171 -11.10 -2.22 -19.73
CA LEU A 171 -12.42 -2.10 -20.39
C LEU A 171 -12.29 -1.80 -21.88
N SER A 172 -11.26 -1.07 -22.30
CA SER A 172 -10.99 -0.77 -23.71
C SER A 172 -10.09 -1.81 -24.38
N HIS A 173 -9.72 -2.88 -23.68
CA HIS A 173 -8.80 -3.89 -24.21
C HIS A 173 -9.52 -4.88 -25.14
N SER A 174 -8.96 -5.13 -26.33
CA SER A 174 -9.56 -5.96 -27.38
C SER A 174 -10.07 -7.33 -26.92
N LYS A 175 -9.22 -8.10 -26.22
CA LYS A 175 -9.55 -9.46 -25.76
C LYS A 175 -10.14 -9.53 -24.34
N LEU A 176 -9.71 -8.64 -23.45
CA LEU A 176 -10.00 -8.76 -22.00
C LEU A 176 -11.14 -7.86 -21.51
N HIS A 177 -11.74 -7.03 -22.37
CA HIS A 177 -12.84 -6.14 -21.98
C HIS A 177 -13.99 -6.87 -21.26
N ARG A 178 -14.40 -8.06 -21.72
CA ARG A 178 -15.50 -8.81 -21.07
C ARG A 178 -15.16 -9.22 -19.65
N VAL A 179 -13.94 -9.72 -19.44
CA VAL A 179 -13.43 -10.09 -18.10
C VAL A 179 -13.36 -8.84 -17.22
N ALA A 180 -12.87 -7.72 -17.74
CA ALA A 180 -12.83 -6.45 -17.01
C ALA A 180 -14.22 -5.96 -16.59
N LYS A 181 -15.24 -6.09 -17.45
CA LYS A 181 -16.63 -5.71 -17.15
C LYS A 181 -17.22 -6.52 -15.99
N VAL A 182 -17.08 -7.85 -16.05
CA VAL A 182 -17.54 -8.75 -14.99
C VAL A 182 -16.81 -8.46 -13.69
N THR A 183 -15.48 -8.36 -13.77
CA THR A 183 -14.61 -8.07 -12.61
C THR A 183 -14.96 -6.74 -11.97
N LEU A 184 -15.20 -5.69 -12.76
CA LEU A 184 -15.55 -4.37 -12.23
C LEU A 184 -16.89 -4.37 -11.50
N THR A 185 -17.92 -5.02 -12.06
CA THR A 185 -19.23 -5.19 -11.40
C THR A 185 -19.08 -5.88 -10.05
N PHE A 186 -18.35 -6.99 -10.00
CA PHE A 186 -18.15 -7.71 -8.74
C PHE A 186 -17.24 -6.98 -7.76
N ASN A 187 -16.26 -6.19 -8.21
CA ASN A 187 -15.51 -5.31 -7.31
C ASN A 187 -16.44 -4.32 -6.62
N PHE A 188 -17.34 -3.67 -7.35
CA PHE A 188 -18.31 -2.74 -6.76
C PHE A 188 -19.28 -3.45 -5.81
N PHE A 189 -19.71 -4.67 -6.14
CA PHE A 189 -20.52 -5.49 -5.24
C PHE A 189 -19.76 -5.79 -3.94
N LEU A 190 -18.53 -6.29 -4.02
CA LEU A 190 -17.69 -6.61 -2.84
C LEU A 190 -17.33 -5.36 -2.01
N LEU A 191 -17.25 -4.20 -2.65
CA LEU A 191 -17.03 -2.91 -1.98
C LEU A 191 -18.24 -2.49 -1.12
N LEU A 192 -19.46 -2.71 -1.64
CA LEU A 192 -20.70 -2.50 -0.89
C LEU A 192 -20.86 -3.56 0.21
N PHE A 193 -20.62 -4.82 -0.12
CA PHE A 193 -20.68 -5.96 0.79
C PHE A 193 -19.75 -5.80 2.00
N SER A 194 -18.55 -5.23 1.83
CA SER A 194 -17.61 -4.94 2.92
C SER A 194 -17.86 -3.61 3.64
N SER A 195 -18.93 -2.88 3.30
CA SER A 195 -19.27 -1.54 3.83
C SER A 195 -18.11 -0.53 3.77
N ALA A 196 -17.27 -0.60 2.74
CA ALA A 196 -15.98 0.10 2.66
C ALA A 196 -16.06 1.57 2.23
N ARG A 197 -16.80 2.40 2.97
CA ARG A 197 -17.10 3.81 2.66
C ARG A 197 -15.89 4.64 2.19
N GLY A 198 -14.77 4.57 2.90
CA GLY A 198 -13.56 5.31 2.54
C GLY A 198 -12.96 4.89 1.19
N ALA A 199 -13.01 3.59 0.88
CA ALA A 199 -12.55 3.07 -0.41
C ALA A 199 -13.52 3.47 -1.53
N SER A 200 -14.83 3.43 -1.26
CA SER A 200 -15.87 3.91 -2.19
C SER A 200 -15.66 5.36 -2.61
N ILE A 201 -15.37 6.25 -1.67
CA ILE A 201 -15.09 7.67 -1.97
C ILE A 201 -13.81 7.80 -2.82
N ALA A 202 -12.73 7.10 -2.45
CA ALA A 202 -11.48 7.14 -3.21
C ALA A 202 -11.67 6.66 -4.66
N ILE A 203 -12.35 5.53 -4.85
CA ILE A 203 -12.64 4.94 -6.16
C ILE A 203 -13.56 5.86 -6.97
N LEU A 204 -14.60 6.44 -6.35
CA LEU A 204 -15.51 7.37 -7.04
C LEU A 204 -14.73 8.59 -7.57
N ILE A 205 -13.97 9.27 -6.72
CA ILE A 205 -13.21 10.46 -7.10
C ILE A 205 -12.22 10.13 -8.22
N THR A 206 -11.47 9.04 -8.09
CA THR A 206 -10.44 8.68 -9.08
C THR A 206 -11.02 8.16 -10.39
N THR A 207 -12.17 7.49 -10.35
CA THR A 207 -12.93 7.12 -11.56
C THR A 207 -13.41 8.36 -12.31
N LEU A 208 -13.95 9.37 -11.59
CA LEU A 208 -14.36 10.64 -12.21
C LEU A 208 -13.17 11.35 -12.87
N ILE A 209 -12.01 11.38 -12.20
CA ILE A 209 -10.77 11.92 -12.79
C ILE A 209 -10.38 11.12 -14.04
N TYR A 210 -10.40 9.79 -13.98
CA TYR A 210 -10.05 8.93 -15.11
C TYR A 210 -10.95 9.20 -16.32
N CYS A 211 -12.27 9.18 -16.12
CA CYS A 211 -13.25 9.44 -17.18
C CYS A 211 -13.17 10.86 -17.74
N TYR A 212 -12.84 11.85 -16.92
CA TYR A 212 -12.66 13.23 -17.37
C TYR A 212 -11.54 13.35 -18.41
N PHE A 213 -10.45 12.58 -18.26
CA PHE A 213 -9.26 12.68 -19.12
C PHE A 213 -9.23 11.69 -20.30
N ILE A 214 -9.87 10.53 -20.22
CA ILE A 214 -9.96 9.59 -21.35
C ILE A 214 -11.20 9.86 -22.19
N ASN A 215 -12.37 9.60 -21.64
CA ASN A 215 -13.62 9.62 -22.40
C ASN A 215 -14.79 9.77 -21.44
N LYS A 216 -15.46 10.92 -21.52
CA LYS A 216 -16.63 11.23 -20.70
C LYS A 216 -17.78 10.24 -20.93
N SER A 217 -17.85 9.57 -22.08
CA SER A 217 -18.89 8.56 -22.33
C SER A 217 -18.70 7.28 -21.52
N MET A 218 -17.47 6.97 -21.07
CA MET A 218 -17.20 5.82 -20.18
C MET A 218 -17.91 5.96 -18.83
N VAL A 219 -18.28 7.17 -18.41
CA VAL A 219 -19.08 7.37 -17.19
C VAL A 219 -20.38 6.59 -17.26
N LYS A 220 -21.05 6.56 -18.42
CA LYS A 220 -22.31 5.82 -18.59
C LYS A 220 -22.10 4.31 -18.47
N GLU A 221 -21.01 3.82 -19.05
CA GLU A 221 -20.66 2.40 -18.99
C GLU A 221 -20.29 1.97 -17.55
N ILE A 222 -19.50 2.77 -16.83
CA ILE A 222 -19.16 2.49 -15.44
C ILE A 222 -20.38 2.60 -14.53
N LEU A 223 -21.25 3.60 -14.74
CA LEU A 223 -22.50 3.75 -14.00
C LEU A 223 -23.39 2.51 -14.15
N PHE A 224 -23.45 1.92 -15.35
CA PHE A 224 -24.16 0.66 -15.56
C PHE A 224 -23.61 -0.47 -14.66
N TYR A 225 -22.28 -0.61 -14.54
CA TYR A 225 -21.68 -1.61 -13.64
C TYR A 225 -21.92 -1.31 -12.16
N VAL A 226 -21.94 -0.04 -11.76
CA VAL A 226 -22.32 0.36 -10.40
C VAL A 226 -23.78 0.00 -10.11
N LEU A 227 -24.70 0.27 -11.04
CA LEU A 227 -26.11 -0.07 -10.89
C LEU A 227 -26.32 -1.59 -10.82
N ALA A 228 -25.62 -2.36 -11.67
CA ALA A 228 -25.63 -3.81 -11.60
C ALA A 228 -25.11 -4.33 -10.25
N ALA A 229 -24.05 -3.73 -9.71
CA ALA A 229 -23.52 -4.07 -8.40
C ALA A 229 -24.48 -3.72 -7.25
N ILE A 230 -25.17 -2.58 -7.33
CA ILE A 230 -26.22 -2.21 -6.37
C ILE A 230 -27.36 -3.22 -6.41
N LEU A 231 -27.80 -3.65 -7.60
CA LEU A 231 -28.82 -4.70 -7.74
C LEU A 231 -28.37 -6.00 -7.08
N LEU A 232 -27.13 -6.45 -7.32
CA LEU A 232 -26.57 -7.64 -6.66
C LEU A 232 -26.52 -7.48 -5.13
N PHE A 233 -26.15 -6.30 -4.65
CA PHE A 233 -26.12 -6.00 -3.22
C PHE A 233 -27.51 -5.99 -2.60
N LEU A 234 -28.52 -5.44 -3.29
CA LEU A 234 -29.92 -5.49 -2.86
C LEU A 234 -30.43 -6.93 -2.80
N LEU A 235 -30.12 -7.76 -3.80
CA LEU A 235 -30.47 -9.18 -3.78
C LEU A 235 -29.84 -9.90 -2.57
N HIS A 236 -28.56 -9.65 -2.29
CA HIS A 236 -27.88 -10.14 -1.09
C HIS A 236 -28.55 -9.65 0.20
N TYR A 237 -28.88 -8.37 0.29
CA TYR A 237 -29.56 -7.78 1.44
C TYR A 237 -30.93 -8.42 1.69
N PHE A 238 -31.76 -8.60 0.66
CA PHE A 238 -33.06 -9.24 0.79
C PHE A 238 -32.95 -10.73 1.14
N TYR A 239 -31.96 -11.44 0.58
CA TYR A 239 -31.65 -12.80 0.98
C TYR A 239 -31.33 -12.88 2.48
N LEU A 240 -30.41 -12.04 2.97
CA LEU A 240 -30.08 -11.99 4.39
C LEU A 240 -31.27 -11.59 5.25
N SER A 241 -32.06 -10.59 4.85
CA SER A 241 -33.22 -10.14 5.62
C SER A 241 -34.31 -11.20 5.74
N PHE A 242 -34.40 -12.14 4.79
CA PHE A 242 -35.41 -13.19 4.80
C PHE A 242 -34.95 -14.45 5.56
N TYR A 243 -33.66 -14.80 5.43
CA TYR A 243 -33.12 -16.07 5.96
C TYR A 243 -32.22 -15.90 7.21
N HIS A 244 -31.71 -14.69 7.48
CA HIS A 244 -30.73 -14.39 8.53
C HIS A 244 -30.96 -13.00 9.15
N SER A 245 -29.99 -12.49 9.95
CA SER A 245 -29.98 -11.12 10.45
C SER A 245 -29.22 -10.18 9.51
N ALA A 246 -29.81 -9.04 9.16
CA ALA A 246 -29.21 -8.02 8.29
C ALA A 246 -28.43 -6.91 9.04
N GLU A 247 -28.32 -7.00 10.37
CA GLU A 247 -27.85 -5.91 11.24
C GLU A 247 -26.40 -5.48 10.97
N TYR A 248 -25.54 -6.42 10.56
CA TYR A 248 -24.12 -6.13 10.30
C TYR A 248 -23.86 -5.45 8.94
N ILE A 249 -24.85 -5.41 8.04
CA ILE A 249 -24.69 -4.93 6.66
C ILE A 249 -24.52 -3.41 6.62
N ILE A 250 -25.25 -2.67 7.47
CA ILE A 250 -25.26 -1.20 7.48
C ILE A 250 -24.57 -0.69 8.75
N ARG A 251 -23.27 -0.43 8.64
CA ARG A 251 -22.46 0.11 9.76
C ARG A 251 -22.43 1.64 9.72
N THR A 252 -22.98 2.28 10.75
CA THR A 252 -23.01 3.75 10.88
C THR A 252 -21.76 4.34 11.55
N GLY A 253 -21.16 3.63 12.52
CA GLY A 253 -20.04 4.14 13.34
C GLY A 253 -18.71 4.40 12.61
N SER A 254 -17.81 5.18 13.22
CA SER A 254 -16.51 5.61 12.66
C SER A 254 -15.44 4.50 12.61
N SER A 255 -15.69 3.34 13.24
CA SER A 255 -14.67 2.36 13.62
C SER A 255 -13.58 2.97 14.52
N LYS A 256 -13.97 3.83 15.47
CA LYS A 256 -13.09 4.52 16.43
C LYS A 256 -12.07 5.51 15.84
N ARG A 257 -12.11 5.75 14.52
CA ARG A 257 -11.16 6.64 13.85
C ARG A 257 -11.20 8.08 14.35
N TYR A 258 -12.39 8.61 14.59
CA TYR A 258 -12.52 9.98 15.09
C TYR A 258 -11.87 10.11 16.47
N GLU A 259 -12.14 9.17 17.36
CA GLU A 259 -11.56 9.10 18.69
C GLU A 259 -10.03 8.94 18.65
N LEU A 260 -9.51 8.07 17.78
CA LEU A 260 -8.07 7.92 17.53
C LEU A 260 -7.41 9.20 17.01
N TRP A 261 -8.09 9.95 16.14
CA TRP A 261 -7.54 11.19 15.61
C TRP A 261 -7.49 12.29 16.66
N LEU A 262 -8.52 12.39 17.49
CA LEU A 262 -8.52 13.29 18.65
C LEU A 262 -7.42 12.91 19.64
N GLU A 263 -7.21 11.63 19.90
CA GLU A 263 -6.11 11.14 20.74
C GLU A 263 -4.75 11.61 20.22
N VAL A 264 -4.47 11.42 18.91
CA VAL A 264 -3.23 11.93 18.31
C VAL A 264 -3.11 13.43 18.52
N ILE A 265 -4.15 14.21 18.16
CA ILE A 265 -4.12 15.67 18.17
C ILE A 265 -3.90 16.21 19.59
N ASN A 266 -4.60 15.65 20.58
CA ASN A 266 -4.50 16.07 21.97
C ASN A 266 -3.14 15.75 22.59
N ASN A 267 -2.43 14.74 22.07
CA ASN A 267 -1.12 14.31 22.55
C ASN A 267 0.06 14.97 21.79
N ILE A 268 -0.19 15.95 20.90
CA ILE A 268 0.88 16.68 20.21
C ILE A 268 1.57 17.62 21.20
N SER A 269 2.77 17.22 21.63
CA SER A 269 3.70 18.10 22.33
C SER A 269 4.55 18.93 21.35
N PHE A 270 5.27 19.94 21.84
CA PHE A 270 6.23 20.69 21.00
C PHE A 270 7.34 19.79 20.42
N LYS A 271 7.80 18.78 21.17
CA LYS A 271 8.73 17.75 20.70
C LYS A 271 8.12 16.98 19.51
N THR A 272 6.92 16.42 19.71
CA THR A 272 6.20 15.64 18.70
C THR A 272 5.92 16.47 17.45
N LEU A 273 5.53 17.74 17.63
CA LEU A 273 5.27 18.64 16.51
C LEU A 273 6.50 18.88 15.65
N LEU A 274 7.69 19.08 16.25
CA LEU A 274 8.89 19.40 15.49
C LEU A 274 9.54 18.17 14.86
N ILE A 275 9.81 17.14 15.66
CA ILE A 275 10.64 15.99 15.28
C ILE A 275 9.88 14.67 15.30
N GLY A 276 8.67 14.61 15.87
CA GLY A 276 7.92 13.36 16.05
C GLY A 276 8.38 12.53 17.25
N ASN A 277 7.69 11.41 17.45
CA ASN A 277 7.89 10.42 18.50
C ASN A 277 8.69 9.20 18.03
N GLY A 278 9.29 9.26 16.85
CA GLY A 278 9.96 8.14 16.20
C GLY A 278 9.07 7.40 15.19
N PRO A 279 9.63 6.94 14.05
CA PRO A 279 8.91 6.10 13.09
C PRO A 279 8.27 4.88 13.76
N GLY A 280 6.99 4.60 13.50
CA GLY A 280 6.29 3.48 14.13
C GLY A 280 5.99 3.66 15.63
N GLY A 281 6.33 4.80 16.23
CA GLY A 281 6.15 5.05 17.66
C GLY A 281 4.69 5.31 18.10
N TYR A 282 3.74 5.42 17.16
CA TYR A 282 2.33 5.55 17.53
C TYR A 282 1.80 4.25 18.14
N LYS A 283 1.12 4.38 19.28
CA LYS A 283 0.33 3.34 19.93
C LYS A 283 -0.84 4.02 20.66
N SER A 284 -2.05 3.52 20.45
CA SER A 284 -3.19 3.87 21.30
C SER A 284 -3.38 2.81 22.37
N GLU A 285 -3.23 3.20 23.64
CA GLU A 285 -3.46 2.33 24.79
C GLU A 285 -4.95 2.16 25.11
N THR A 286 -5.76 3.15 24.73
CA THR A 286 -7.21 3.19 24.98
C THR A 286 -8.00 2.32 24.00
N PHE A 287 -7.54 2.23 22.75
CA PHE A 287 -8.29 1.55 21.69
C PHE A 287 -7.55 0.35 21.08
N ASP A 288 -6.36 0.02 21.60
CA ASP A 288 -5.51 -1.09 21.14
C ASP A 288 -5.19 -1.02 19.63
N PHE A 289 -4.80 0.17 19.13
CA PHE A 289 -4.39 0.39 17.73
C PHE A 289 -2.93 0.85 17.59
N GLY A 290 -2.19 0.22 16.68
CA GLY A 290 -0.78 0.54 16.36
C GLY A 290 -0.58 1.62 15.30
N HIS A 291 -1.66 2.25 14.81
CA HIS A 291 -1.63 3.42 13.91
C HIS A 291 -3.01 4.12 13.87
N PRO A 292 -3.09 5.44 13.55
CA PRO A 292 -4.32 6.23 13.59
C PRO A 292 -5.16 6.12 12.30
N HIS A 293 -4.79 5.24 11.38
CA HIS A 293 -5.45 5.09 10.07
C HIS A 293 -5.58 6.40 9.25
N ASN A 294 -4.66 7.35 9.44
CA ASN A 294 -4.60 8.60 8.69
C ASN A 294 -3.13 8.94 8.43
N SER A 295 -2.74 9.04 7.16
CA SER A 295 -1.35 9.23 6.76
C SER A 295 -0.76 10.57 7.22
N ILE A 296 -1.56 11.64 7.28
CA ILE A 296 -1.12 12.96 7.75
C ILE A 296 -0.78 12.88 9.24
N LEU A 297 -1.71 12.35 10.04
CA LEU A 297 -1.51 12.20 11.49
C LEU A 297 -0.39 11.21 11.80
N GLN A 298 -0.28 10.11 11.03
CA GLN A 298 0.81 9.15 11.18
C GLN A 298 2.17 9.77 10.90
N ILE A 299 2.33 10.55 9.81
CA ILE A 299 3.60 11.20 9.50
C ILE A 299 3.93 12.28 10.53
N LEU A 300 2.93 13.07 10.95
CA LEU A 300 3.10 14.09 11.98
C LEU A 300 3.59 13.48 13.29
N ASN A 301 2.89 12.46 13.80
CA ASN A 301 3.26 11.79 15.04
C ASN A 301 4.65 11.15 14.95
N ASN A 302 5.00 10.56 13.80
CA ASN A 302 6.22 9.77 13.69
C ASN A 302 7.47 10.57 13.30
N TRP A 303 7.33 11.64 12.52
CA TRP A 303 8.46 12.37 11.91
C TRP A 303 8.37 13.90 12.07
N GLY A 304 7.28 14.42 12.64
CA GLY A 304 7.07 15.85 12.84
C GLY A 304 6.63 16.62 11.60
N VAL A 305 6.33 17.90 11.82
CA VAL A 305 5.73 18.82 10.84
C VAL A 305 6.68 19.13 9.67
N ILE A 306 8.00 19.10 9.90
CA ILE A 306 8.99 19.39 8.86
C ILE A 306 8.95 18.31 7.78
N VAL A 307 9.00 17.03 8.17
CA VAL A 307 8.92 15.91 7.22
C VAL A 307 7.54 15.84 6.58
N LEU A 308 6.47 16.10 7.33
CA LEU A 308 5.12 16.21 6.78
C LEU A 308 5.05 17.29 5.68
N SER A 309 5.58 18.48 5.94
CA SER A 309 5.54 19.61 5.01
C SER A 309 6.30 19.31 3.71
N ILE A 310 7.48 18.70 3.81
CA ILE A 310 8.26 18.26 2.65
C ILE A 310 7.49 17.21 1.85
N THR A 311 6.86 16.25 2.53
CA THR A 311 6.08 15.18 1.89
C THR A 311 4.86 15.73 1.16
N VAL A 312 4.08 16.61 1.80
CA VAL A 312 2.92 17.29 1.21
C VAL A 312 3.35 18.12 0.00
N TRP A 313 4.44 18.88 0.12
CA TRP A 313 4.97 19.67 -1.00
C TRP A 313 5.39 18.78 -2.18
N PHE A 314 6.08 17.67 -1.93
CA PHE A 314 6.47 16.71 -2.97
C PHE A 314 5.25 16.11 -3.67
N ILE A 315 4.25 15.65 -2.91
CA ILE A 315 3.01 15.10 -3.46
C ILE A 315 2.26 16.15 -4.29
N TYR A 316 2.15 17.38 -3.79
CA TYR A 316 1.55 18.49 -4.53
C TYR A 316 2.26 18.75 -5.85
N LYS A 317 3.60 18.80 -5.85
CA LYS A 317 4.41 18.95 -7.07
C LYS A 317 4.21 17.78 -8.04
N LEU A 318 4.18 16.55 -7.55
CA LEU A 318 3.97 15.36 -8.37
C LEU A 318 2.58 15.36 -9.00
N ILE A 319 1.53 15.72 -8.26
CA ILE A 319 0.16 15.80 -8.78
C ILE A 319 0.04 16.91 -9.83
N THR A 320 0.54 18.12 -9.53
CA THR A 320 0.45 19.25 -10.45
C THR A 320 1.17 18.99 -11.77
N HIS A 321 2.38 18.42 -11.72
CA HIS A 321 3.13 18.05 -12.92
C HIS A 321 2.46 16.89 -13.67
N SER A 322 1.92 15.89 -12.95
CA SER A 322 1.14 14.79 -13.56
C SER A 322 -0.09 15.30 -14.31
N LEU A 323 -0.86 16.22 -13.71
CA LEU A 323 -2.02 16.83 -14.36
C LEU A 323 -1.64 17.63 -15.60
N ALA A 324 -0.53 18.38 -15.55
CA ALA A 324 -0.01 19.07 -16.72
C ALA A 324 0.42 18.09 -17.84
N PHE A 325 1.07 16.98 -17.46
CA PHE A 325 1.48 15.93 -18.39
C PHE A 325 0.29 15.25 -19.06
N ILE A 326 -0.77 14.91 -18.31
CA ILE A 326 -2.00 14.30 -18.85
C ILE A 326 -2.67 15.23 -19.85
N LYS A 327 -2.75 16.53 -19.54
CA LYS A 327 -3.34 17.53 -20.45
C LYS A 327 -2.56 17.65 -21.76
N LYS A 328 -1.22 17.57 -21.70
CA LYS A 328 -0.33 17.67 -22.87
C LYS A 328 -0.28 16.38 -23.70
N ASN A 329 -0.31 15.22 -23.06
CA ASN A 329 -0.14 13.90 -23.69
C ASN A 329 -1.45 13.11 -23.66
N LYS A 330 -2.49 13.65 -24.32
CA LYS A 330 -3.79 12.99 -24.43
C LYS A 330 -3.63 11.59 -25.04
N GLY A 331 -4.29 10.59 -24.46
CA GLY A 331 -4.23 9.20 -24.92
C GLY A 331 -3.15 8.33 -24.27
N ASN A 332 -2.27 8.89 -23.42
CA ASN A 332 -1.38 8.07 -22.59
C ASN A 332 -2.15 7.45 -21.41
N ASN A 333 -2.90 6.38 -21.71
CA ASN A 333 -3.79 5.72 -20.75
C ASN A 333 -3.01 5.00 -19.65
N GLU A 334 -1.79 4.52 -19.92
CA GLU A 334 -0.92 3.88 -18.92
C GLU A 334 -0.52 4.88 -17.82
N PHE A 335 -0.07 6.08 -18.22
CA PHE A 335 0.24 7.15 -17.26
C PHE A 335 -0.98 7.52 -16.43
N LEU A 336 -2.13 7.72 -17.07
CA LEU A 336 -3.37 8.08 -16.38
C LEU A 336 -3.82 6.98 -15.39
N THR A 337 -3.64 5.71 -15.76
CA THR A 337 -3.94 4.55 -14.88
C THR A 337 -3.05 4.55 -13.66
N CYS A 338 -1.73 4.71 -13.84
CA CYS A 338 -0.78 4.81 -12.73
C CYS A 338 -1.08 6.02 -11.84
N PHE A 339 -1.39 7.16 -12.44
CA PHE A 339 -1.70 8.41 -11.72
C PHE A 339 -2.97 8.27 -10.89
N THR A 340 -4.06 7.76 -11.47
CA THR A 340 -5.34 7.60 -10.76
C THR A 340 -5.24 6.53 -9.68
N SER A 341 -4.49 5.44 -9.90
CA SER A 341 -4.16 4.46 -8.85
C SER A 341 -3.38 5.08 -7.68
N PHE A 342 -2.36 5.89 -7.98
CA PHE A 342 -1.60 6.62 -6.98
C PHE A 342 -2.50 7.58 -6.16
N VAL A 343 -3.32 8.38 -6.84
CA VAL A 343 -4.27 9.31 -6.19
C VAL A 343 -5.30 8.54 -5.35
N SER A 344 -5.76 7.38 -5.82
CA SER A 344 -6.72 6.53 -5.12
C SER A 344 -6.16 6.06 -3.78
N LEU A 345 -4.90 5.58 -3.79
CA LEU A 345 -4.17 5.23 -2.58
C LEU A 345 -3.96 6.43 -1.65
N LEU A 346 -3.63 7.61 -2.17
CA LEU A 346 -3.47 8.83 -1.37
C LEU A 346 -4.77 9.23 -0.66
N ILE A 347 -5.89 9.27 -1.38
CA ILE A 347 -7.20 9.60 -0.79
C ILE A 347 -7.54 8.59 0.29
N TYR A 348 -7.39 7.29 0.00
CA TYR A 348 -7.74 6.26 0.96
C TYR A 348 -6.79 6.22 2.18
N SER A 349 -5.55 6.69 2.03
CA SER A 349 -4.58 6.79 3.13
C SER A 349 -5.00 7.75 4.24
N LEU A 350 -5.96 8.65 3.99
CA LEU A 350 -6.50 9.56 4.99
C LEU A 350 -7.44 8.86 5.98
N VAL A 351 -7.92 7.65 5.66
CA VAL A 351 -8.91 6.91 6.47
C VAL A 351 -8.58 5.42 6.63
N SER A 352 -7.42 4.97 6.16
CA SER A 352 -6.96 3.59 6.23
C SER A 352 -5.44 3.52 6.34
N GLY A 353 -4.92 2.38 6.82
CA GLY A 353 -3.49 2.13 7.02
C GLY A 353 -2.66 1.94 5.73
N VAL A 354 -2.95 2.67 4.65
CA VAL A 354 -2.30 2.51 3.32
C VAL A 354 -0.77 2.59 3.39
N ILE A 355 -0.23 3.53 4.16
CA ILE A 355 1.23 3.73 4.30
C ILE A 355 1.87 2.78 5.32
N VAL A 356 1.06 1.92 5.94
CA VAL A 356 1.49 0.88 6.88
C VAL A 356 1.46 -0.48 6.18
N MET A 357 0.39 -0.82 5.47
CA MET A 357 0.19 -2.18 4.96
C MET A 357 1.12 -2.53 3.78
N PRO A 358 1.68 -3.76 3.72
CA PRO A 358 2.77 -4.10 2.79
C PRO A 358 2.46 -3.85 1.31
N ILE A 359 1.30 -4.33 0.84
CA ILE A 359 0.91 -4.23 -0.57
C ILE A 359 0.71 -2.77 -0.99
N PRO A 360 -0.24 -2.00 -0.41
CA PRO A 360 -0.46 -0.63 -0.86
C PRO A 360 0.76 0.28 -0.63
N GLN A 361 1.54 0.07 0.43
CA GLN A 361 2.78 0.82 0.67
C GLN A 361 3.82 0.54 -0.43
N THR A 362 4.00 -0.71 -0.83
CA THR A 362 4.91 -1.09 -1.93
C THR A 362 4.51 -0.41 -3.23
N PHE A 363 3.23 -0.54 -3.61
CA PHE A 363 2.75 0.03 -4.87
C PHE A 363 2.70 1.55 -4.86
N LEU A 364 2.49 2.20 -3.71
CA LEU A 364 2.58 3.66 -3.60
C LEU A 364 3.96 4.16 -4.08
N PHE A 365 5.05 3.54 -3.63
CA PHE A 365 6.41 3.94 -4.02
C PHE A 365 6.78 3.52 -5.45
N VAL A 366 6.34 2.34 -5.90
CA VAL A 366 6.51 1.92 -7.31
C VAL A 366 5.81 2.89 -8.26
N LEU A 367 4.56 3.28 -7.97
CA LEU A 367 3.80 4.21 -8.78
C LEU A 367 4.43 5.61 -8.81
N VAL A 368 4.95 6.10 -7.66
CA VAL A 368 5.74 7.35 -7.64
C VAL A 368 6.92 7.26 -8.60
N GLY A 369 7.66 6.14 -8.59
CA GLY A 369 8.76 5.89 -9.52
C GLY A 369 8.36 5.95 -10.99
N ILE A 370 7.27 5.26 -11.35
CA ILE A 370 6.73 5.25 -12.72
C ILE A 370 6.36 6.67 -13.15
N LEU A 371 5.62 7.41 -12.31
CA LEU A 371 5.19 8.78 -12.61
C LEU A 371 6.38 9.73 -12.80
N LEU A 372 7.37 9.69 -11.90
CA LEU A 372 8.60 10.48 -12.05
C LEU A 372 9.34 10.15 -13.36
N GLY A 373 9.31 8.88 -13.76
CA GLY A 373 9.85 8.38 -15.01
C GLY A 373 9.22 9.03 -16.24
N TYR A 374 7.89 9.02 -16.35
CA TYR A 374 7.18 9.65 -17.46
C TYR A 374 7.35 11.18 -17.48
N LEU A 375 7.41 11.80 -16.30
CA LEU A 375 7.60 13.24 -16.15
C LEU A 375 9.03 13.71 -16.51
N GLY A 376 9.93 12.79 -16.84
CA GLY A 376 11.30 13.14 -17.26
C GLY A 376 12.17 13.67 -16.13
N TYR A 377 11.85 13.34 -14.87
CA TYR A 377 12.76 13.66 -13.77
C TYR A 377 14.07 12.89 -13.93
N ASN A 378 15.19 13.60 -13.84
CA ASN A 378 16.51 13.02 -14.07
C ASN A 378 16.99 12.25 -12.84
N LEU A 379 16.76 10.93 -12.86
CA LEU A 379 17.52 9.99 -12.02
C LEU A 379 18.76 9.57 -12.82
N PHE A 380 19.88 10.22 -12.56
CA PHE A 380 21.11 9.98 -13.31
C PHE A 380 21.72 8.64 -12.93
N GLU A 381 22.25 7.90 -13.90
CA GLU A 381 23.14 6.79 -13.58
C GLU A 381 24.48 7.33 -13.08
N ARG A 382 24.96 6.77 -11.96
CA ARG A 382 26.27 7.10 -11.41
C ARG A 382 27.34 6.65 -12.43
N LYS A 383 28.25 7.53 -12.87
CA LYS A 383 29.28 7.17 -13.86
C LYS A 383 30.56 6.61 -13.22
N ASN A 384 30.95 7.11 -12.04
CA ASN A 384 32.20 6.74 -11.37
C ASN A 384 32.08 5.39 -10.63
N ASN A 385 32.93 4.42 -11.00
CA ASN A 385 32.97 3.08 -10.42
C ASN A 385 33.34 3.05 -8.93
N THR A 386 34.24 3.92 -8.47
CA THR A 386 34.61 4.01 -7.04
C THR A 386 33.41 4.43 -6.19
N HIS A 387 32.68 5.46 -6.63
CA HIS A 387 31.47 5.87 -5.95
C HIS A 387 30.37 4.80 -6.02
N LYS A 388 30.27 4.00 -7.08
CA LYS A 388 29.36 2.85 -7.14
C LYS A 388 29.71 1.81 -6.09
N LYS A 389 31.00 1.43 -5.97
CA LYS A 389 31.48 0.47 -4.96
C LYS A 389 31.18 0.93 -3.54
N ILE A 390 31.48 2.20 -3.22
CA ILE A 390 31.17 2.77 -1.90
C ILE A 390 29.67 2.72 -1.61
N ALA A 391 28.83 3.12 -2.56
CA ALA A 391 27.37 3.04 -2.38
C ALA A 391 26.89 1.60 -2.20
N LEU A 392 27.46 0.65 -2.95
CA LEU A 392 27.12 -0.77 -2.82
C LEU A 392 27.48 -1.31 -1.43
N ILE A 393 28.66 -0.98 -0.89
CA ILE A 393 29.07 -1.40 0.47
C ILE A 393 28.12 -0.80 1.52
N ILE A 394 27.79 0.50 1.40
CA ILE A 394 26.85 1.16 2.32
C ILE A 394 25.47 0.49 2.23
N THR A 395 24.94 0.29 1.03
CA THR A 395 23.64 -0.35 0.83
C THR A 395 23.64 -1.80 1.33
N PHE A 396 24.71 -2.56 1.10
CA PHE A 396 24.84 -3.92 1.61
C PHE A 396 24.81 -3.95 3.14
N THR A 397 25.56 -3.05 3.79
CA THR A 397 25.59 -2.94 5.25
C THR A 397 24.23 -2.57 5.82
N ILE A 398 23.54 -1.59 5.21
CA ILE A 398 22.18 -1.19 5.61
C ILE A 398 21.18 -2.33 5.40
N SER A 399 21.27 -3.06 4.29
CA SER A 399 20.43 -4.23 4.00
C SER A 399 20.63 -5.34 5.03
N LEU A 400 21.88 -5.60 5.44
CA LEU A 400 22.19 -6.60 6.46
C LEU A 400 21.62 -6.19 7.82
N LEU A 401 21.80 -4.93 8.22
CA LEU A 401 21.22 -4.40 9.46
C LEU A 401 19.69 -4.47 9.45
N TYR A 402 19.06 -4.10 8.33
CA TYR A 402 17.61 -4.20 8.17
C TYR A 402 17.14 -5.64 8.28
N ALA A 403 17.81 -6.59 7.60
CA ALA A 403 17.48 -8.02 7.70
C ALA A 403 17.60 -8.53 9.15
N ALA A 404 18.68 -8.17 9.85
CA ALA A 404 18.87 -8.53 11.26
C ALA A 404 17.75 -7.98 12.14
N LEU A 405 17.35 -6.71 11.98
CA LEU A 405 16.24 -6.12 12.74
C LEU A 405 14.89 -6.75 12.41
N VAL A 406 14.63 -7.10 11.14
CA VAL A 406 13.39 -7.82 10.76
C VAL A 406 13.32 -9.16 11.48
N ILE A 407 14.39 -9.96 11.43
CA ILE A 407 14.45 -11.27 12.10
C ILE A 407 14.29 -11.11 13.61
N LEU A 408 15.10 -10.24 14.22
CA LEU A 408 15.07 -9.99 15.66
C LEU A 408 13.69 -9.52 16.12
N SER A 409 13.07 -8.59 15.38
CA SER A 409 11.79 -8.02 15.76
C SER A 409 10.68 -9.08 15.86
N TYR A 410 10.72 -10.13 15.05
CA TYR A 410 9.71 -11.19 15.14
C TYR A 410 9.80 -11.95 16.48
N SER A 411 11.01 -12.15 17.00
CA SER A 411 11.24 -12.74 18.33
C SER A 411 10.88 -11.81 19.50
N CYS A 412 10.62 -10.54 19.22
CA CYS A 412 10.38 -9.48 20.20
C CYS A 412 8.94 -8.92 20.13
N LEU A 413 8.02 -9.68 19.54
CA LEU A 413 6.61 -9.32 19.47
C LEU A 413 6.01 -9.21 20.86
N ASP A 414 5.23 -8.14 21.07
CA ASP A 414 4.47 -7.99 22.31
C ASP A 414 3.39 -9.09 22.40
N PRO A 415 3.22 -9.75 23.56
CA PRO A 415 2.15 -10.72 23.78
C PRO A 415 0.75 -10.10 23.64
N LYS A 416 0.58 -8.80 23.94
CA LYS A 416 -0.68 -8.10 23.73
C LYS A 416 -0.72 -7.48 22.32
N PRO A 417 -1.66 -7.89 21.45
CA PRO A 417 -1.76 -7.33 20.11
C PRO A 417 -2.42 -5.94 20.13
N TYR A 418 -1.77 -4.96 19.49
CA TYR A 418 -2.30 -3.61 19.23
C TYR A 418 -2.75 -3.45 17.77
N GLY A 419 -3.04 -4.58 17.11
CA GLY A 419 -3.38 -4.61 15.69
C GLY A 419 -2.18 -4.36 14.76
N PRO A 420 -2.39 -4.52 13.45
CA PRO A 420 -1.30 -4.59 12.48
C PRO A 420 -0.58 -3.25 12.34
N SER A 421 0.74 -3.27 12.45
CA SER A 421 1.62 -2.16 12.08
C SER A 421 2.79 -2.68 11.23
N PHE A 422 4.01 -2.84 11.76
CA PHE A 422 5.03 -3.60 11.02
C PHE A 422 4.65 -5.09 10.94
N TRP A 423 4.43 -5.73 12.08
CA TRP A 423 3.85 -7.07 12.21
C TRP A 423 2.38 -7.03 12.63
N SER A 424 1.71 -8.18 12.64
CA SER A 424 0.31 -8.33 13.01
C SER A 424 0.00 -7.84 14.43
N ASN A 425 0.92 -8.03 15.39
CA ASN A 425 0.73 -7.61 16.79
C ASN A 425 1.00 -6.11 17.01
N GLY A 426 1.60 -5.43 16.03
CA GLY A 426 1.78 -3.98 16.04
C GLY A 426 2.87 -3.42 16.94
N GLN A 427 3.25 -4.12 18.01
CA GLN A 427 4.26 -3.69 18.98
C GLN A 427 5.44 -4.64 19.09
N LEU A 428 6.59 -4.04 19.37
CA LEU A 428 7.89 -4.68 19.52
C LEU A 428 8.55 -4.15 20.78
N SER A 429 9.10 -5.00 21.64
CA SER A 429 9.87 -4.54 22.82
C SER A 429 11.06 -5.45 23.07
N PHE A 430 12.19 -4.87 23.47
CA PHE A 430 13.36 -5.65 23.89
C PHE A 430 13.06 -6.52 25.12
N GLU A 431 12.19 -6.05 26.02
CA GLU A 431 11.78 -6.79 27.22
C GLU A 431 11.04 -8.09 26.88
N ASN A 432 10.39 -8.13 25.72
CA ASN A 432 9.62 -9.27 25.23
C ASN A 432 10.43 -10.19 24.32
N CYS A 433 11.71 -9.88 24.05
CA CYS A 433 12.54 -10.69 23.18
C CYS A 433 12.80 -12.07 23.80
N LYS A 434 12.16 -13.10 23.25
CA LYS A 434 12.51 -14.49 23.56
C LYS A 434 13.76 -14.87 22.77
N LEU A 435 14.93 -14.58 23.33
CA LEU A 435 16.23 -14.98 22.78
C LEU A 435 16.61 -16.43 23.14
N THR A 436 15.67 -17.22 23.64
CA THR A 436 15.83 -18.64 23.95
C THR A 436 15.72 -19.47 22.66
N TYR A 437 16.81 -19.52 21.89
CA TYR A 437 17.10 -20.61 20.96
C TYR A 437 18.23 -21.52 21.48
N PHE A 438 18.59 -21.38 22.77
CA PHE A 438 19.61 -22.18 23.46
C PHE A 438 19.15 -22.61 24.86
N GLU A 439 17.89 -23.00 25.01
CA GLU A 439 17.50 -23.86 26.14
C GLU A 439 16.84 -25.12 25.53
N ASP A 440 17.54 -26.22 25.78
CA ASP A 440 17.37 -27.64 25.40
C ASP A 440 17.74 -28.10 23.98
#